data_AF-A0A434VS85-F1
#
_entry.id   AF-A0A434VS85-F1
#
_cell.length_a   1.000
_cell.length_b   1.000
_cell.length_c   1.000
_cell.angle_alpha   90.00
_cell.angle_beta   90.00
_cell.angle_gamma   90.00
#
_symmetry.space_group_name_H-M   'P 1'
#
loop_
_entity.id
_entity.type
_entity.pdbx_description
1 polymer ?
#
loop_
_entity_poly.entity_id
_entity_poly.type
_entity_poly.pdbx_seq_one_letter_code
_entity_poly.pdbx_strand_id
1 'polypeptide(L)'
;MATTRMLEWLGRFYIVLLLAFLYLPIIIMALMSFNASPFYQLPLEWTTDWYASLQQNDQLIAATWNSIEIAVITTIISTVLGSMASLALYRYEFRGKKFLQALLFPPIAIPWLITGTAMLIFFFGIGRGLIAILLGHVALALPYVIVVVSARLQTFAPELEE
;
A
#
# COMPACT_ATOMS: atom_id res chain seq x y z
N MET A 1 16.08 -0.65 -40.61
CA MET A 1 14.81 -1.39 -40.47
C MET A 1 14.98 -2.76 -39.81
N ALA A 2 16.01 -3.57 -40.13
CA ALA A 2 16.20 -4.88 -39.47
C ALA A 2 16.65 -4.77 -37.99
N THR A 3 17.54 -3.82 -37.68
CA THR A 3 18.04 -3.55 -36.32
C THR A 3 16.96 -3.06 -35.35
N THR A 4 16.02 -2.24 -35.81
CA THR A 4 14.88 -1.77 -35.01
C THR A 4 13.94 -2.92 -34.65
N ARG A 5 13.66 -3.83 -35.60
CA ARG A 5 12.84 -5.02 -35.34
C ARG A 5 13.51 -5.98 -34.35
N MET A 6 14.83 -6.18 -34.44
CA MET A 6 15.57 -7.01 -33.47
C MET A 6 15.54 -6.44 -32.05
N LEU A 7 15.72 -5.12 -31.90
CA LEU A 7 15.62 -4.43 -30.61
C LEU A 7 14.22 -4.53 -30.01
N GLU A 8 13.16 -4.43 -30.82
CA GLU A 8 11.78 -4.62 -30.37
C GLU A 8 11.54 -6.04 -29.84
N TRP A 9 12.05 -7.07 -30.53
CA TRP A 9 11.93 -8.46 -30.07
C TRP A 9 12.69 -8.72 -28.77
N LEU A 10 13.91 -8.21 -28.65
CA LEU A 10 14.69 -8.29 -27.41
C LEU A 10 13.99 -7.55 -26.26
N GLY A 11 13.44 -6.36 -26.52
CA GLY A 11 12.68 -5.60 -25.53
C GLY A 11 11.43 -6.33 -25.06
N ARG A 12 10.65 -6.91 -25.98
CA ARG A 12 9.48 -7.73 -25.64
C ARG A 12 9.87 -8.96 -24.82
N PHE A 13 10.92 -9.66 -25.22
CA PHE A 13 11.42 -10.83 -24.48
C PHE A 13 11.87 -10.46 -23.06
N TYR A 14 12.59 -9.34 -22.92
CA TYR A 14 13.00 -8.82 -21.62
C TYR A 14 11.81 -8.48 -20.72
N ILE A 15 10.80 -7.79 -21.26
CA ILE A 15 9.56 -7.49 -20.51
C ILE A 15 8.86 -8.78 -20.08
N VAL A 16 8.74 -9.78 -20.97
CA VAL A 16 8.14 -11.08 -20.63
C VAL A 16 8.92 -11.78 -19.52
N LEU A 17 10.25 -11.80 -19.57
CA LEU A 17 11.08 -12.37 -18.50
C LEU A 17 10.91 -11.64 -17.18
N LEU A 18 10.85 -10.31 -17.20
CA LEU A 18 10.65 -9.50 -16.00
C LEU A 18 9.28 -9.76 -15.37
N LEU A 19 8.23 -9.78 -16.19
CA LEU A 19 6.88 -10.13 -15.74
C LEU A 19 6.85 -11.57 -15.21
N ALA A 20 7.44 -12.53 -15.92
CA ALA A 20 7.53 -13.91 -15.45
C ALA A 20 8.23 -13.98 -14.08
N PHE A 21 9.39 -13.34 -13.93
CA PHE A 21 10.11 -13.29 -12.66
C PHE A 21 9.28 -12.69 -11.50
N LEU A 22 8.54 -11.60 -11.76
CA LEU A 22 7.70 -10.94 -10.77
C LEU A 22 6.48 -11.79 -10.36
N TYR A 23 5.81 -12.42 -11.34
CA TYR A 23 4.56 -13.15 -11.12
C TYR A 23 4.77 -14.62 -10.73
N LEU A 24 5.89 -15.24 -11.10
CA LEU A 24 6.18 -16.64 -10.77
C LEU A 24 6.07 -16.96 -9.27
N PRO A 25 6.63 -16.19 -8.31
CA PRO A 25 6.47 -16.49 -6.89
C PRO A 25 5.01 -16.39 -6.41
N ILE A 26 4.22 -15.48 -6.99
CA ILE A 26 2.80 -15.33 -6.67
C ILE A 26 2.02 -16.55 -7.19
N ILE A 27 2.30 -16.99 -8.41
CA ILE A 27 1.70 -18.17 -9.02
C ILE A 27 2.08 -19.43 -8.23
N ILE A 28 3.36 -19.57 -7.85
CA ILE A 28 3.81 -20.67 -7.00
C ILE A 28 3.05 -20.65 -5.68
N MET A 29 2.95 -19.50 -5.00
CA MET A 29 2.19 -19.38 -3.75
C MET A 29 0.72 -19.80 -3.92
N ALA A 30 0.08 -19.39 -5.01
CA ALA A 30 -1.29 -19.75 -5.34
C ALA A 30 -1.46 -21.24 -5.70
N LEU A 31 -0.44 -21.89 -6.29
CA LEU A 31 -0.45 -23.33 -6.52
C LEU A 31 -0.25 -24.10 -5.21
N MET A 32 0.62 -23.61 -4.34
CA MET A 32 0.90 -24.21 -3.04
C MET A 32 -0.28 -24.14 -2.08
N SER A 33 -1.24 -23.23 -2.27
CA SER A 33 -2.47 -23.21 -1.47
C SER A 33 -3.39 -24.41 -1.73
N PHE A 34 -3.15 -25.17 -2.80
CA PHE A 34 -3.80 -26.45 -3.09
C PHE A 34 -2.98 -27.65 -2.63
N ASN A 35 -1.84 -27.46 -1.97
CA ASN A 35 -1.02 -28.56 -1.48
C ASN A 35 -1.52 -29.03 -0.10
N ALA A 36 -1.67 -30.35 0.09
CA ALA A 36 -2.08 -30.91 1.37
C ALA A 36 -1.00 -30.76 2.44
N SER A 37 0.27 -30.74 2.04
CA SER A 37 1.38 -30.47 2.96
C SER A 37 1.32 -29.03 3.49
N PRO A 38 1.39 -28.81 4.82
CA PRO A 38 1.49 -27.48 5.42
C PRO A 38 2.85 -26.80 5.15
N PHE A 39 3.82 -27.55 4.65
CA PHE A 39 5.13 -27.05 4.22
C PHE A 39 5.22 -27.02 2.70
N TYR A 40 6.08 -26.13 2.16
CA TYR A 40 6.32 -26.05 0.72
C TYR A 40 7.14 -27.24 0.20
N GLN A 41 6.51 -28.41 0.14
CA GLN A 41 7.13 -29.67 -0.27
C GLN A 41 6.54 -30.17 -1.60
N LEU A 42 7.36 -30.86 -2.37
CA LEU A 42 7.00 -31.54 -3.61
C LEU A 42 7.18 -33.05 -3.43
N PRO A 43 6.37 -33.91 -4.07
CA PRO A 43 5.31 -33.62 -5.06
C PRO A 43 4.06 -32.97 -4.47
N LEU A 44 3.28 -32.27 -5.30
CA LEU A 44 2.03 -31.64 -4.89
C LEU A 44 0.94 -32.68 -4.65
N GLU A 45 0.35 -32.64 -3.46
CA GLU A 45 -0.86 -33.40 -3.13
C GLU A 45 -2.05 -32.44 -3.20
N TRP A 46 -2.91 -32.60 -4.21
CA TRP A 46 -4.02 -31.68 -4.44
C TRP A 46 -5.10 -31.82 -3.36
N THR A 47 -5.43 -30.72 -2.69
CA THR A 47 -6.55 -30.61 -1.76
C THR A 47 -7.20 -29.22 -1.81
N THR A 48 -8.42 -29.13 -1.31
CA THR A 48 -9.13 -27.87 -1.03
C THR A 48 -9.44 -27.68 0.45
N ASP A 49 -8.91 -28.54 1.32
CA ASP A 49 -9.24 -28.57 2.75
C ASP A 49 -8.96 -27.23 3.45
N TRP A 50 -7.87 -26.54 3.08
CA TRP A 50 -7.54 -25.22 3.62
C TRP A 50 -8.66 -24.18 3.42
N TYR A 51 -9.36 -24.24 2.29
CA TYR A 51 -10.49 -23.35 2.03
C TYR A 51 -11.72 -23.71 2.87
N ALA A 52 -11.96 -25.00 3.11
CA ALA A 52 -13.03 -25.45 4.00
C ALA A 52 -12.70 -25.12 5.47
N SER A 53 -11.45 -25.30 5.90
CA SER A 53 -10.98 -24.89 7.22
C SER A 53 -11.05 -23.38 7.42
N LEU A 54 -10.78 -22.59 6.37
CA LEU A 54 -10.92 -21.13 6.43
C LEU A 54 -12.36 -20.70 6.70
N GLN A 55 -13.35 -21.37 6.09
CA GLN A 55 -14.77 -21.07 6.33
C GLN A 55 -15.20 -21.31 7.78
N GLN A 56 -14.50 -22.18 8.50
CA GLN A 56 -14.78 -22.48 9.91
C GLN A 56 -13.94 -21.61 10.87
N ASN A 57 -13.08 -20.73 10.34
CA ASN A 57 -12.20 -19.88 11.13
C ASN A 57 -12.75 -18.46 11.23
N ASP A 58 -13.72 -18.27 12.13
CA ASP A 58 -14.37 -16.97 12.38
C ASP A 58 -13.36 -15.88 12.74
N GLN A 59 -12.26 -16.22 13.41
CA GLN A 59 -11.21 -15.27 13.77
C GLN A 59 -10.50 -14.70 12.53
N LEU A 60 -10.10 -15.55 11.59
CA LEU A 60 -9.47 -15.11 10.34
C LEU A 60 -10.45 -14.34 9.46
N ILE A 61 -11.70 -14.79 9.38
CA ILE A 61 -12.74 -14.10 8.60
C ILE A 61 -13.00 -12.70 9.17
N ALA A 62 -13.19 -12.59 10.50
CA ALA A 62 -13.37 -11.31 11.16
C ALA A 62 -12.15 -10.39 11.01
N ALA A 63 -10.93 -10.92 11.13
CA ALA A 63 -9.70 -10.14 10.92
C ALA A 63 -9.57 -9.63 9.47
N THR A 64 -10.00 -10.44 8.49
CA THR A 64 -10.04 -10.05 7.08
C THR A 64 -11.01 -8.90 6.87
N TRP A 65 -12.22 -8.99 7.45
CA TRP A 65 -13.22 -7.95 7.31
C TRP A 65 -12.81 -6.65 8.00
N ASN A 66 -12.24 -6.73 9.21
CA ASN A 66 -11.67 -5.58 9.92
C ASN A 66 -10.58 -4.89 9.07
N SER A 67 -9.74 -5.67 8.38
CA SER A 67 -8.68 -5.14 7.52
C SER A 67 -9.25 -4.41 6.31
N ILE A 68 -10.28 -4.96 5.66
CA ILE A 68 -10.98 -4.33 4.53
C ILE A 68 -11.65 -3.03 4.98
N GLU A 69 -12.37 -3.05 6.10
CA GLU A 69 -13.04 -1.88 6.66
C GLU A 69 -12.03 -0.75 6.96
N ILE A 70 -10.95 -1.06 7.67
CA ILE A 70 -9.88 -0.10 7.96
C ILE A 70 -9.28 0.44 6.66
N ALA A 71 -8.96 -0.42 5.68
CA ALA A 71 -8.36 0.00 4.42
C ALA A 71 -9.26 0.97 3.64
N VAL A 72 -10.55 0.69 3.57
CA VAL A 72 -11.53 1.57 2.89
C VAL A 72 -11.65 2.91 3.61
N ILE A 73 -11.85 2.89 4.93
CA ILE A 73 -12.03 4.12 5.70
C ILE A 73 -10.75 4.98 5.69
N THR A 74 -9.59 4.37 5.89
CA THR A 74 -8.29 5.06 5.77
C THR A 74 -8.14 5.68 4.39
N THR A 75 -8.44 4.93 3.32
CA THR A 75 -8.32 5.44 1.94
C THR A 75 -9.17 6.69 1.74
N ILE A 76 -10.44 6.65 2.16
CA ILE A 76 -11.35 7.80 2.02
C ILE A 76 -10.83 9.00 2.82
N ILE A 77 -10.55 8.81 4.11
CA ILE A 77 -10.12 9.89 5.01
C ILE A 77 -8.81 10.51 4.52
N SER A 78 -7.78 9.69 4.30
CA SER A 78 -6.46 10.17 3.90
C SER A 78 -6.47 10.79 2.52
N THR A 79 -7.26 10.27 1.57
CA THR A 79 -7.37 10.86 0.23
C THR A 79 -8.03 12.24 0.29
N VAL A 80 -9.16 12.37 0.99
CA VAL A 80 -9.87 13.66 1.10
C VAL A 80 -9.01 14.68 1.82
N LEU A 81 -8.55 14.37 3.03
CA LEU A 81 -7.75 15.29 3.84
C LEU A 81 -6.41 15.61 3.19
N GLY A 82 -5.72 14.61 2.64
CA GLY A 82 -4.45 14.79 1.97
C GLY A 82 -4.56 15.61 0.68
N SER A 83 -5.64 15.43 -0.09
CA SER A 83 -5.88 16.24 -1.29
C SER A 83 -6.20 17.70 -0.93
N MET A 84 -7.03 17.93 0.10
CA MET A 84 -7.30 19.28 0.60
C MET A 84 -6.03 19.97 1.10
N ALA A 85 -5.20 19.26 1.87
CA ALA A 85 -3.92 19.77 2.34
C ALA A 85 -2.95 20.04 1.19
N SER A 86 -2.90 19.15 0.19
CA SER A 86 -2.09 19.33 -1.00
C SER A 86 -2.50 20.56 -1.81
N LEU A 87 -3.80 20.76 -2.03
CA LEU A 87 -4.32 21.96 -2.70
C LEU A 87 -3.97 23.24 -1.92
N ALA A 88 -4.11 23.22 -0.60
CA ALA A 88 -3.73 24.36 0.24
C ALA A 88 -2.22 24.66 0.17
N LEU A 89 -1.38 23.62 0.22
CA LEU A 89 0.07 23.74 0.08
C LEU A 89 0.50 24.15 -1.33
N TYR A 90 -0.26 23.79 -2.36
CA TYR A 90 0.02 24.17 -3.74
C TYR A 90 -0.32 25.64 -3.98
N ARG A 91 -1.56 26.05 -3.65
CA ARG A 91 -2.10 27.36 -4.02
C ARG A 91 -1.66 28.52 -3.13
N TYR A 92 -1.41 28.28 -1.84
CA TYR A 92 -1.14 29.36 -0.88
C TYR A 92 0.32 29.40 -0.43
N GLU A 93 0.83 30.61 -0.25
CA GLU A 93 2.10 30.91 0.42
C GLU A 93 1.82 31.42 1.83
N PHE A 94 2.33 30.74 2.85
CA PHE A 94 2.13 31.11 4.26
C PHE A 94 3.36 30.78 5.12
N ARG A 95 3.49 31.48 6.25
CA ARG A 95 4.60 31.30 7.19
C ARG A 95 4.50 29.90 7.81
N GLY A 96 5.52 29.08 7.60
CA GLY A 96 5.56 27.68 8.10
C GLY A 96 5.34 26.60 7.03
N LYS A 97 5.00 26.97 5.77
CA LYS A 97 4.81 26.03 4.65
C LYS A 97 5.98 25.04 4.49
N LYS A 98 7.22 25.55 4.48
CA LYS A 98 8.44 24.72 4.38
C LYS A 98 8.62 23.75 5.54
N PHE A 99 8.25 24.18 6.76
CA PHE A 99 8.32 23.33 7.94
C PHE A 99 7.28 22.21 7.88
N LEU A 100 6.03 22.51 7.50
CA LEU A 100 5.00 21.49 7.29
C LEU A 100 5.39 20.50 6.20
N GLN A 101 5.92 20.98 5.07
CA GLN A 101 6.44 20.12 4.01
C GLN A 101 7.58 19.22 4.50
N ALA A 102 8.50 19.75 5.31
CA ALA A 102 9.56 18.95 5.92
C ALA A 102 9.00 17.86 6.87
N LEU A 103 7.91 18.16 7.59
CA LEU A 103 7.27 17.23 8.53
C LEU A 103 6.54 16.06 7.83
N LEU A 104 6.36 16.11 6.51
CA LEU A 104 5.80 15.00 5.73
C LEU A 104 6.79 13.84 5.55
N PHE A 105 8.10 14.09 5.62
CA PHE A 105 9.12 13.08 5.32
C PHE A 105 9.39 12.06 6.45
N PRO A 106 9.43 12.44 7.74
CA PRO A 106 9.73 11.48 8.80
C PRO A 106 8.84 10.23 8.80
N PRO A 107 7.49 10.31 8.67
CA PRO A 107 6.65 9.11 8.63
C PRO A 107 6.96 8.18 7.45
N ILE A 108 7.47 8.72 6.34
CA ILE A 108 7.81 7.96 5.13
C ILE A 108 9.19 7.32 5.26
N ALA A 109 10.14 8.01 5.89
CA ALA A 109 11.52 7.56 6.03
C ALA A 109 11.74 6.60 7.20
N ILE A 110 10.95 6.73 8.28
CA ILE A 110 11.07 5.87 9.46
C ILE A 110 10.60 4.45 9.11
N PRO A 111 11.37 3.41 9.45
CA PRO A 111 10.95 2.02 9.26
C PRO A 111 9.59 1.71 9.90
N TRP A 112 8.71 1.04 9.15
CA TRP A 112 7.35 0.69 9.57
C TRP A 112 7.29 -0.05 10.92
N LEU A 113 8.28 -0.91 11.21
CA LEU A 113 8.36 -1.62 12.49
C LEU A 113 8.51 -0.66 13.67
N ILE A 114 9.38 0.36 13.54
CA ILE A 114 9.63 1.36 14.60
C ILE A 114 8.38 2.21 14.80
N THR A 115 7.75 2.63 13.72
CA THR A 115 6.52 3.42 13.77
C THR A 115 5.38 2.62 14.41
N GLY A 116 5.26 1.33 14.09
CA GLY A 116 4.27 0.43 14.67
C GLY A 116 4.46 0.25 16.18
N THR A 117 5.68 0.02 16.64
CA THR A 117 5.95 -0.08 18.09
C THR A 117 5.75 1.25 18.81
N ALA A 118 6.12 2.37 18.21
CA ALA A 118 5.85 3.70 18.76
C ALA A 118 4.34 3.98 18.89
N MET A 119 3.55 3.62 17.88
CA MET A 119 2.08 3.74 17.92
C MET A 119 1.46 2.86 19.01
N LEU A 120 1.97 1.64 19.19
CA LEU A 120 1.50 0.73 20.25
C LEU A 120 1.67 1.36 21.65
N ILE A 121 2.79 2.05 21.87
CA ILE A 121 3.06 2.77 23.12
C ILE A 121 2.18 4.03 23.21
N PHE A 122 2.07 4.78 22.12
CA PHE A 122 1.27 6.02 22.06
C PHE A 122 -0.20 5.79 22.40
N PHE A 123 -0.81 4.73 21.86
CA PHE A 123 -2.21 4.38 22.11
C PHE A 123 -2.43 3.54 23.38
N PHE A 124 -1.40 3.32 24.21
CA PHE A 124 -1.50 2.46 25.40
C PHE A 124 -2.67 2.85 26.33
N GLY A 125 -2.90 4.16 26.54
CA GLY A 125 -3.98 4.66 27.39
C GLY A 125 -5.36 4.76 26.74
N ILE A 126 -5.43 4.72 25.40
CA ILE A 126 -6.67 4.88 24.61
C ILE A 126 -7.26 3.51 24.21
N GLY A 127 -6.47 2.44 24.37
CA GLY A 127 -6.83 1.07 24.03
C GLY A 127 -6.28 0.66 22.67
N ARG A 128 -5.98 -0.65 22.54
CA ARG A 128 -5.37 -1.25 21.33
C ARG A 128 -6.44 -1.78 20.36
N GLY A 129 -7.55 -1.04 20.22
CA GLY A 129 -8.69 -1.43 19.40
C GLY A 129 -8.60 -0.94 17.95
N LEU A 130 -9.63 -1.22 17.15
CA LEU A 130 -9.71 -0.85 15.73
C LEU A 130 -9.52 0.66 15.50
N ILE A 131 -9.96 1.51 16.43
CA ILE A 131 -9.79 2.97 16.34
C ILE A 131 -8.31 3.37 16.36
N ALA A 132 -7.50 2.78 17.25
CA ALA A 132 -6.07 3.06 17.32
C ALA A 132 -5.37 2.64 16.02
N ILE A 133 -5.77 1.49 15.46
CA ILE A 133 -5.27 1.00 14.19
C ILE A 133 -5.66 1.96 13.05
N LEU A 134 -6.93 2.39 12.99
CA LEU A 134 -7.44 3.30 11.97
C LEU A 134 -6.71 4.65 12.01
N LEU A 135 -6.59 5.27 13.18
CA LEU A 135 -5.87 6.54 13.35
C LEU A 135 -4.41 6.40 12.94
N GLY A 136 -3.78 5.27 13.28
CA GLY A 136 -2.41 4.98 12.87
C GLY A 136 -2.26 4.92 11.34
N HIS A 137 -3.13 4.15 10.66
CA HIS A 137 -3.10 4.05 9.20
C HIS A 137 -3.37 5.40 8.52
N VAL A 138 -4.31 6.20 9.02
CA VAL A 138 -4.58 7.54 8.48
C VAL A 138 -3.37 8.47 8.62
N ALA A 139 -2.74 8.48 9.79
CA ALA A 139 -1.57 9.31 10.07
C ALA A 139 -0.37 8.97 9.18
N LEU A 140 -0.19 7.70 8.83
CA LEU A 140 0.89 7.24 7.95
C LEU A 140 0.58 7.42 6.46
N ALA A 141 -0.69 7.28 6.07
CA ALA A 141 -1.11 7.45 4.68
C ALA A 141 -1.17 8.93 4.25
N LEU A 142 -1.49 9.84 5.19
CA LEU A 142 -1.63 11.27 4.91
C LEU A 142 -0.42 11.90 4.20
N PRO A 143 0.83 11.74 4.69
CA PRO A 143 2.00 12.30 4.02
C PRO A 143 2.21 11.77 2.61
N TYR A 144 1.94 10.48 2.39
CA TYR A 144 2.05 9.86 1.08
C TYR A 144 1.04 10.46 0.09
N VAL A 145 -0.22 10.60 0.48
CA VAL A 145 -1.24 11.26 -0.35
C VAL A 145 -0.84 12.70 -0.66
N ILE A 146 -0.42 13.48 0.33
CA ILE A 146 -0.06 14.89 0.12
C ILE A 146 1.09 15.00 -0.88
N VAL A 147 2.13 14.15 -0.78
CA VAL A 147 3.27 14.17 -1.71
C VAL A 147 2.84 13.80 -3.12
N VAL A 148 2.08 12.71 -3.30
CA VAL A 148 1.64 12.24 -4.62
C VAL A 148 0.71 13.23 -5.29
N VAL A 149 -0.29 13.75 -4.57
CA VAL A 149 -1.23 14.74 -5.11
C VAL A 149 -0.51 16.05 -5.43
N SER A 150 0.41 16.51 -4.59
CA SER A 150 1.16 17.75 -4.85
C SER A 150 2.07 17.62 -6.08
N ALA A 151 2.74 16.47 -6.25
CA ALA A 151 3.52 16.18 -7.44
C ALA A 151 2.65 16.18 -8.69
N ARG A 152 1.40 15.69 -8.60
CA ARG A 152 0.46 15.76 -9.71
C ARG A 152 -0.01 17.20 -9.99
N LEU A 153 -0.30 17.99 -8.96
CA LEU A 153 -0.74 19.38 -9.12
C LEU A 153 0.32 20.22 -9.85
N GLN A 154 1.60 20.02 -9.54
CA GLN A 154 2.72 20.70 -10.22
C GLN A 154 2.84 20.39 -11.72
N THR A 155 2.17 19.34 -12.22
CA THR A 155 2.16 19.03 -13.66
C THR A 155 1.02 19.71 -14.43
N PHE A 156 0.08 20.38 -13.74
CA PHE A 156 -0.96 21.14 -14.42
C PHE A 156 -0.40 22.46 -14.95
N ALA A 157 -0.88 22.87 -16.12
CA ALA A 157 -0.52 24.16 -16.70
C ALA A 157 -1.05 25.29 -15.79
N PRO A 158 -0.25 26.34 -15.50
CA PRO A 158 -0.67 27.47 -14.68
C PRO A 158 -1.95 28.15 -15.20
N GLU A 159 -2.20 28.09 -16.51
CA GLU A 159 -3.39 28.65 -17.16
C GLU A 159 -4.72 28.04 -16.71
N LEU A 160 -4.72 26.87 -16.07
CA LEU A 160 -5.93 26.21 -15.55
C LEU A 160 -6.34 26.72 -14.15
N GLU A 161 -5.49 27.51 -13.49
CA GLU A 161 -5.80 28.11 -12.18
C GLU A 161 -6.41 29.51 -12.24
N GLU A 162 -6.33 30.19 -13.39
CA GLU A 162 -6.96 31.49 -13.68
C GLU A 162 -8.43 31.35 -14.12
#